data_AF-A0A832IEM1-F1
#
_entry.id   AF-A0A832IEM1-F1
#
_cell.length_a   1.000
_cell.length_b   1.000
_cell.length_c   1.000
_cell.angle_alpha   90.00
_cell.angle_beta   90.00
_cell.angle_gamma   90.00
#
_symmetry.space_group_name_H-M   'P 1'
#
loop_
_entity.id
_entity.type
_entity.pdbx_description
1 polymer ?
#
loop_
_entity_poly.entity_id
_entity_poly.type
_entity_poly.pdbx_seq_one_letter_code
_entity_poly.pdbx_strand_id
1 'polypeptide(L)'
;MKPKKALIAFMIAVLPLFTFAQSVFDTFEDMDDVSTVVINKRAFKLLEQMGGDVADAEDYMSLIRGLNSLKVYATENSTIAAKMKAKVAGYLKSTKLSELMRVKDKDANVKIYIREGKDEDHVSELFMFVYGIKKDSTGSRNPEAVIVSITGDIDLNKISELTKQMDIKGGEHLKDIQKKH
;
A
#
# COMPACT_ATOMS: atom_id res chain seq x y z
N MET A 1 41.70 11.97 25.28
CA MET A 1 40.31 12.29 25.71
C MET A 1 39.93 11.37 26.86
N LYS A 2 39.41 11.89 27.99
CA LYS A 2 38.94 11.05 29.12
C LYS A 2 37.90 10.03 28.59
N PRO A 3 37.92 8.75 28.98
CA PRO A 3 37.10 7.68 28.37
C PRO A 3 35.59 7.99 28.39
N LYS A 4 35.13 8.74 29.40
CA LYS A 4 33.74 9.22 29.48
C LYS A 4 33.34 10.16 28.33
N LYS A 5 34.25 10.99 27.82
CA LYS A 5 33.99 11.90 26.69
C LYS A 5 33.90 11.15 25.35
N ALA A 6 34.67 10.07 25.19
CA ALA A 6 34.58 9.20 24.02
C ALA A 6 33.29 8.38 24.00
N LEU A 7 32.83 7.89 25.16
CA LEU A 7 31.56 7.18 25.30
C LEU A 7 30.35 8.06 24.96
N ILE A 8 30.34 9.31 25.44
CA ILE A 8 29.28 10.28 25.13
C ILE A 8 29.28 10.65 23.64
N ALA A 9 30.45 10.87 23.05
CA ALA A 9 30.58 11.13 21.62
C ALA A 9 30.10 9.94 20.76
N PHE A 10 30.40 8.71 21.20
CA PHE A 10 29.92 7.49 20.54
C PHE A 10 28.39 7.35 20.66
N MET A 11 27.81 7.58 21.84
CA MET A 11 26.35 7.59 22.00
C MET A 11 25.69 8.60 21.05
N ILE A 12 26.18 9.83 20.99
CA ILE A 12 25.65 10.88 20.11
C ILE A 12 25.81 10.51 18.62
N ALA A 13 26.91 9.85 18.25
CA ALA A 13 27.15 9.41 16.87
C ALA A 13 26.23 8.26 16.43
N VAL A 14 25.70 7.46 17.37
CA VAL A 14 24.82 6.32 17.08
C VAL A 14 23.33 6.71 17.15
N LEU A 15 22.98 7.83 17.79
CA LEU A 15 21.59 8.35 17.82
C LEU A 15 20.91 8.46 16.44
N PRO A 16 21.56 8.94 15.36
CA PRO A 16 20.93 9.02 14.03
C PRO A 16 20.63 7.66 13.40
N LEU A 17 21.21 6.56 13.92
CA LEU A 17 20.95 5.21 13.40
C LEU A 17 19.58 4.66 13.85
N PHE A 18 18.95 5.26 14.86
CA PHE A 18 17.67 4.81 15.40
C PHE A 18 16.44 5.53 14.81
N THR A 19 16.61 6.49 13.89
CA THR A 19 15.50 7.27 13.33
C THR A 19 14.73 6.56 12.21
N PHE A 20 14.98 5.28 11.95
CA PHE A 20 14.33 4.49 10.88
C PHE A 20 13.09 3.71 11.33
N ALA A 21 12.62 3.90 12.56
CA ALA A 21 11.53 3.09 13.13
C ALA A 21 10.11 3.57 12.81
N GLN A 22 9.92 4.81 12.32
CA GLN A 22 8.59 5.29 11.92
C GLN A 22 8.22 4.66 10.58
N SER A 23 7.03 4.05 10.46
CA SER A 23 6.63 3.45 9.18
C SER A 23 6.63 4.52 8.10
N VAL A 24 7.00 4.12 6.89
CA VAL A 24 7.35 5.03 5.80
C VAL A 24 6.25 6.03 5.48
N PHE A 25 4.99 5.70 5.80
CA PHE A 25 3.83 6.54 5.53
C PHE A 25 3.14 7.07 6.79
N ASP A 26 3.61 6.74 8.00
CA ASP A 26 2.96 7.18 9.26
C ASP A 26 2.96 8.71 9.40
N THR A 27 3.92 9.40 8.78
CA THR A 27 3.95 10.88 8.75
C THR A 27 2.70 11.50 8.09
N PHE A 28 1.95 10.72 7.31
CA PHE A 28 0.69 11.16 6.72
C PHE A 28 -0.53 10.90 7.61
N GLU A 29 -0.42 10.06 8.65
CA GLU A 29 -1.54 9.73 9.56
C GLU A 29 -1.96 10.95 10.39
N ASP A 30 -1.02 11.82 10.75
CA ASP A 30 -1.25 12.99 11.60
C ASP A 30 -1.60 14.27 10.81
N MET A 31 -1.84 14.17 9.49
CA MET A 31 -2.13 15.33 8.64
C MET A 31 -3.64 15.50 8.43
N ASP A 32 -4.19 16.67 8.80
CA ASP A 32 -5.63 16.96 8.69
C ASP A 32 -6.22 16.77 7.28
N ASP A 33 -5.41 17.05 6.25
CA ASP A 33 -5.78 16.94 4.84
C ASP A 33 -5.56 15.53 4.25
N VAL A 34 -5.27 14.53 5.09
CA VAL A 34 -5.07 13.13 4.68
C VAL A 34 -6.12 12.22 5.34
N SER A 35 -6.96 11.62 4.50
CA SER A 35 -7.82 10.52 4.90
C SER A 35 -6.99 9.24 5.02
N THR A 36 -6.99 8.65 6.23
CA THR A 36 -6.21 7.45 6.52
C THR A 36 -7.11 6.31 7.01
N VAL A 37 -6.93 5.12 6.43
CA VAL A 37 -7.52 3.87 6.91
C VAL A 37 -6.40 2.88 7.20
N VAL A 38 -6.31 2.41 8.45
CA VAL A 38 -5.33 1.41 8.87
C VAL A 38 -6.04 0.24 9.53
N ILE A 39 -5.92 -0.94 8.91
CA ILE A 39 -6.44 -2.20 9.44
C ILE A 39 -5.25 -3.11 9.68
N ASN A 40 -5.16 -3.65 10.90
CA ASN A 40 -4.09 -4.54 11.31
C ASN A 40 -4.58 -5.99 11.42
N LYS A 41 -3.62 -6.91 11.59
CA LYS A 41 -3.88 -8.34 11.74
C LYS A 41 -4.91 -8.70 12.81
N ARG A 42 -4.98 -7.94 13.91
CA ARG A 42 -5.97 -8.20 14.98
C ARG A 42 -7.38 -7.86 14.49
N ALA A 43 -7.54 -6.72 13.82
CA ALA A 43 -8.82 -6.34 13.21
C ALA A 43 -9.26 -7.37 12.16
N PHE A 44 -8.36 -7.83 11.29
CA PHE A 44 -8.67 -8.89 10.32
C PHE A 44 -9.09 -10.21 10.98
N LYS A 45 -8.41 -10.63 12.06
CA LYS A 45 -8.80 -11.82 12.83
C LYS A 45 -10.19 -11.69 13.46
N LEU A 46 -10.52 -10.51 13.98
CA LEU A 46 -11.86 -10.26 14.54
C LEU A 46 -12.92 -10.36 13.43
N LEU A 47 -12.67 -9.79 12.25
CA LEU A 47 -13.57 -9.89 11.10
C LEU A 47 -13.72 -11.35 10.64
N GLU A 48 -12.64 -12.13 10.58
CA GLU A 48 -12.68 -13.56 10.25
C GLU A 48 -13.54 -14.36 11.24
N GLN A 49 -13.44 -14.05 12.54
CA GLN A 49 -14.24 -14.72 13.57
C GLN A 49 -15.72 -14.32 13.55
N MET A 50 -16.04 -13.10 13.12
CA MET A 50 -17.43 -12.61 13.01
C MET A 50 -18.09 -13.02 11.69
N GLY A 51 -17.32 -13.19 10.61
CA GLY A 51 -17.81 -13.53 9.28
C GLY A 51 -18.12 -15.01 9.05
N GLY A 52 -17.79 -15.89 10.01
CA GLY A 52 -18.03 -17.34 9.92
C GLY A 52 -19.50 -17.78 9.87
N ASP A 53 -20.45 -16.87 10.13
CA ASP A 53 -21.89 -17.17 10.18
C ASP A 53 -22.69 -16.74 8.93
N VAL A 54 -22.03 -16.21 7.88
CA VAL A 54 -22.73 -15.71 6.68
C VAL A 54 -22.30 -16.51 5.46
N ALA A 55 -23.21 -17.32 4.89
CA ALA A 55 -22.95 -18.20 3.75
C ALA A 55 -22.45 -17.48 2.47
N ASP A 56 -22.71 -16.17 2.36
CA ASP A 56 -22.23 -15.32 1.25
C ASP A 56 -20.86 -14.64 1.54
N ALA A 57 -20.26 -14.89 2.71
CA ALA A 57 -19.00 -14.27 3.12
C ALA A 57 -17.76 -15.12 2.84
N GLU A 58 -17.88 -16.39 2.42
CA GLU A 58 -16.72 -17.28 2.25
C GLU A 58 -15.69 -16.74 1.24
N ASP A 59 -16.15 -16.22 0.09
CA ASP A 59 -15.26 -15.66 -0.93
C ASP A 59 -14.49 -14.44 -0.39
N TYR A 60 -15.17 -13.54 0.32
CA TYR A 60 -14.56 -12.37 0.97
C TYR A 60 -13.63 -12.75 2.13
N MET A 61 -14.02 -13.72 2.95
CA MET A 61 -13.19 -14.22 4.06
C MET A 61 -11.91 -14.86 3.51
N SER A 62 -11.97 -15.50 2.34
CA SER A 62 -10.81 -16.08 1.67
C SER A 62 -9.81 -15.05 1.12
N LEU A 63 -10.25 -13.80 0.90
CA LEU A 63 -9.41 -12.67 0.50
C LEU A 63 -8.74 -11.98 1.69
N ILE A 64 -9.43 -11.97 2.84
CA ILE A 64 -8.97 -11.32 4.07
C ILE A 64 -8.08 -12.26 4.88
N ARG A 65 -8.32 -13.57 4.81
CA ARG A 65 -7.52 -14.61 5.44
C ARG A 65 -6.10 -14.59 4.85
N GLY A 66 -5.12 -14.35 5.72
CA GLY A 66 -3.71 -14.20 5.33
C GLY A 66 -3.22 -12.76 5.30
N LEU A 67 -4.10 -11.77 5.35
CA LEU A 67 -3.72 -10.36 5.44
C LEU A 67 -3.19 -10.02 6.84
N ASN A 68 -2.08 -9.29 6.87
CA ASN A 68 -1.45 -8.78 8.08
C ASN A 68 -1.72 -7.28 8.27
N SER A 69 -1.77 -6.50 7.18
CA SER A 69 -2.10 -5.08 7.25
C SER A 69 -2.71 -4.56 5.96
N LEU A 70 -3.64 -3.62 6.07
CA LEU A 70 -4.07 -2.72 5.00
C LEU A 70 -3.87 -1.28 5.48
N LYS A 71 -3.19 -0.49 4.67
CA LYS A 71 -3.01 0.95 4.88
C LYS A 71 -3.44 1.69 3.63
N VAL A 72 -4.37 2.63 3.77
CA VAL A 72 -4.83 3.52 2.71
C VAL A 72 -4.62 4.96 3.15
N TYR A 73 -3.96 5.75 2.30
CA TYR A 73 -3.75 7.18 2.50
C TYR A 73 -4.26 7.91 1.26
N ALA A 74 -5.19 8.85 1.43
CA ALA A 74 -5.75 9.64 0.35
C ALA A 74 -5.74 11.12 0.69
N THR A 75 -5.43 11.96 -0.29
CA THR A 75 -5.40 13.43 -0.13
C THR A 75 -6.00 14.11 -1.34
N GLU A 76 -6.79 15.14 -1.10
CA GLU A 76 -7.26 16.08 -2.13
C GLU A 76 -6.31 17.29 -2.29
N ASN A 77 -5.40 17.48 -1.33
CA ASN A 77 -4.43 18.57 -1.35
C ASN A 77 -3.26 18.25 -2.30
N SER A 78 -3.09 19.04 -3.37
CA SER A 78 -2.05 18.84 -4.37
C SER A 78 -0.62 18.95 -3.81
N THR A 79 -0.41 19.76 -2.76
CA THR A 79 0.90 19.88 -2.09
C THR A 79 1.25 18.59 -1.35
N ILE A 80 0.27 17.99 -0.67
CA ILE A 80 0.46 16.71 0.02
C ILE A 80 0.59 15.57 -0.98
N ALA A 81 -0.16 15.59 -2.08
CA ALA A 81 -0.02 14.64 -3.18
C ALA A 81 1.42 14.63 -3.75
N ALA A 82 2.05 15.80 -3.91
CA ALA A 82 3.44 15.89 -4.33
C ALA A 82 4.41 15.30 -3.28
N LYS A 83 4.16 15.53 -1.99
CA LYS A 83 4.94 14.92 -0.88
C LYS A 83 4.79 13.40 -0.87
N MET A 84 3.56 12.89 -1.03
CA MET A 84 3.28 11.46 -1.16
C MET A 84 4.08 10.86 -2.33
N LYS A 85 4.03 11.47 -3.51
CA LYS A 85 4.80 11.03 -4.68
C LYS A 85 6.30 10.95 -4.41
N ALA A 86 6.88 11.96 -3.75
CA ALA A 86 8.29 11.96 -3.38
C ALA A 86 8.62 10.84 -2.36
N LYS A 87 7.75 10.64 -1.37
CA LYS A 87 7.92 9.59 -0.36
C LYS A 87 7.82 8.19 -0.97
N VAL A 88 6.87 7.96 -1.87
CA VAL A 88 6.74 6.72 -2.64
C VAL A 88 8.00 6.46 -3.47
N ALA A 89 8.53 7.47 -4.17
CA ALA A 89 9.77 7.30 -4.93
C ALA A 89 10.97 6.94 -4.03
N GLY A 90 11.03 7.45 -2.80
CA GLY A 90 12.01 7.04 -1.80
C GLY A 90 11.79 5.61 -1.31
N TYR A 91 10.53 5.25 -0.99
CA TYR A 91 10.14 3.92 -0.55
C TYR A 91 10.58 2.86 -1.55
N LEU A 92 10.17 3.01 -2.81
CA LEU A 92 10.46 2.06 -3.89
C LEU A 92 11.96 1.85 -4.14
N LYS A 93 12.80 2.87 -3.88
CA LYS A 93 14.27 2.74 -3.97
C LYS A 93 14.87 1.98 -2.79
N SER A 94 14.28 2.12 -1.60
CA SER A 94 14.76 1.48 -0.36
C SER A 94 14.27 0.04 -0.19
N THR A 95 13.22 -0.33 -0.90
CA THR A 95 12.59 -1.65 -0.81
C THR A 95 12.87 -2.52 -2.02
N LYS A 96 12.92 -3.84 -1.81
CA LYS A 96 12.88 -4.86 -2.87
C LYS A 96 11.45 -5.06 -3.40
N LEU A 97 10.88 -4.02 -4.02
CA LEU A 97 9.57 -4.10 -4.67
C LEU A 97 9.77 -4.15 -6.19
N SER A 98 9.13 -5.13 -6.83
CA SER A 98 9.10 -5.31 -8.29
C SER A 98 7.87 -4.61 -8.87
N GLU A 99 8.03 -3.91 -9.99
CA GLU A 99 6.89 -3.29 -10.68
C GLU A 99 6.08 -4.37 -11.40
N LEU A 100 4.83 -4.55 -10.99
CA LEU A 100 3.91 -5.51 -11.61
C LEU A 100 3.15 -4.86 -12.77
N MET A 101 2.67 -3.63 -12.56
CA MET A 101 1.82 -2.95 -13.54
C MET A 101 1.98 -1.44 -13.45
N ARG A 102 1.90 -0.79 -14.60
CA ARG A 102 1.83 0.67 -14.72
C ARG A 102 0.80 1.05 -15.77
N VAL A 103 -0.21 1.79 -15.35
CA VAL A 103 -1.20 2.40 -16.24
C VAL A 103 -1.04 3.90 -16.19
N LYS A 104 -1.01 4.52 -17.37
CA LYS A 104 -1.02 5.96 -17.51
C LYS A 104 -2.01 6.33 -18.59
N ASP A 105 -3.07 7.01 -18.20
CA ASP A 105 -4.06 7.54 -19.13
C ASP A 105 -4.27 9.04 -18.89
N LYS A 106 -5.33 9.60 -19.48
CA LYS A 106 -5.66 11.01 -19.38
C LYS A 106 -6.29 11.39 -18.04
N ASP A 107 -6.70 10.41 -17.25
CA ASP A 107 -7.54 10.56 -16.07
C ASP A 107 -6.75 10.28 -14.79
N ALA A 108 -5.80 9.34 -14.80
CA ALA A 108 -4.93 9.03 -13.67
C ALA A 108 -3.61 8.32 -14.09
N ASN A 109 -2.68 8.28 -13.14
CA ASN A 109 -1.50 7.41 -13.21
C ASN A 109 -1.62 6.37 -12.09
N VAL A 110 -1.59 5.09 -12.44
CA VAL A 110 -1.65 3.97 -11.51
C VAL A 110 -0.36 3.17 -11.61
N LYS A 111 0.25 2.87 -10.46
CA LYS A 111 1.43 2.02 -10.37
C LYS A 111 1.20 0.95 -9.30
N ILE A 112 1.45 -0.29 -9.66
CA ILE A 112 1.31 -1.46 -8.78
C ILE A 112 2.66 -2.14 -8.70
N TYR A 113 3.08 -2.40 -7.46
CA TYR A 113 4.32 -3.03 -7.09
C TYR A 113 4.04 -4.21 -6.18
N ILE A 114 4.89 -5.21 -6.23
CA ILE A 114 4.80 -6.41 -5.38
C ILE A 114 6.14 -6.72 -4.73
N ARG A 115 6.05 -7.36 -3.56
CA ARG A 115 7.17 -8.09 -2.96
C ARG A 115 6.87 -9.57 -3.08
N GLU A 116 7.78 -10.32 -3.66
CA GLU A 116 7.68 -11.77 -3.77
C GLU A 116 7.42 -12.40 -2.39
N GLY A 117 6.56 -13.42 -2.38
CA GLY A 117 6.15 -14.13 -1.18
C GLY A 117 6.92 -15.43 -1.01
N LYS A 118 6.21 -16.47 -0.58
CA LYS A 118 6.75 -17.81 -0.33
C LYS A 118 7.00 -18.61 -1.62
N ASP A 119 6.28 -18.30 -2.70
CA ASP A 119 6.32 -18.96 -4.01
C ASP A 119 5.94 -17.96 -5.12
N GLU A 120 5.87 -18.41 -6.38
CA GLU A 120 5.62 -17.57 -7.55
C GLU A 120 4.19 -16.99 -7.61
N ASP A 121 3.23 -17.65 -6.97
CA ASP A 121 1.81 -17.26 -6.99
C ASP A 121 1.43 -16.38 -5.78
N HIS A 122 2.32 -16.25 -4.81
CA HIS A 122 2.07 -15.48 -3.59
C HIS A 122 3.00 -14.28 -3.47
N VAL A 123 2.43 -13.16 -2.98
CA VAL A 123 3.19 -11.95 -2.66
C VAL A 123 3.05 -11.62 -1.18
N SER A 124 4.17 -11.16 -0.59
CA SER A 124 4.21 -10.75 0.80
C SER A 124 3.74 -9.31 1.02
N GLU A 125 3.77 -8.51 -0.05
CA GLU A 125 3.33 -7.11 -0.07
C GLU A 125 2.78 -6.75 -1.45
N LEU A 126 1.63 -6.08 -1.48
CA LEU A 126 1.09 -5.38 -2.63
C LEU A 126 1.06 -3.90 -2.30
N PHE A 127 1.72 -3.10 -3.15
CA PHE A 127 1.82 -1.67 -2.99
C PHE A 127 1.32 -0.95 -4.24
N MET A 128 0.32 -0.08 -4.08
CA MET A 128 -0.29 0.66 -5.16
C MET A 128 -0.23 2.17 -4.89
N PHE A 129 0.07 2.91 -5.95
CA PHE A 129 0.09 4.36 -5.92
C PHE A 129 -0.67 4.93 -7.11
N VAL A 130 -1.70 5.71 -6.82
CA VAL A 130 -2.52 6.44 -7.79
C VAL A 130 -2.27 7.93 -7.62
N TYR A 131 -2.00 8.65 -8.72
CA TYR A 131 -1.78 10.10 -8.67
C TYR A 131 -2.17 10.82 -9.95
N GLY A 132 -2.42 12.12 -9.83
CA GLY A 132 -2.85 12.96 -10.96
C GLY A 132 -4.25 12.60 -11.42
N ILE A 133 -5.10 12.23 -10.47
CA ILE A 133 -6.51 11.90 -10.70
C ILE A 133 -7.22 13.20 -11.08
N LYS A 134 -7.87 13.23 -12.24
CA LYS A 134 -8.66 14.40 -12.65
C LYS A 134 -9.94 14.53 -11.83
N LYS A 135 -10.27 15.77 -11.49
CA LYS A 135 -11.60 16.13 -11.03
C LYS A 135 -12.59 15.84 -12.16
N ASP A 136 -13.63 15.10 -11.85
CA ASP A 136 -14.68 14.85 -12.82
C ASP A 136 -15.47 16.15 -13.08
N SER A 137 -16.25 16.16 -14.17
CA SER A 137 -17.13 17.28 -14.50
C SER A 137 -18.33 17.42 -13.55
N THR A 138 -18.48 16.52 -12.57
CA THR A 138 -19.62 16.50 -11.64
C THR A 138 -19.33 17.26 -10.35
N GLY A 139 -18.08 17.73 -10.16
CA GLY A 139 -17.67 18.43 -8.94
C GLY A 139 -17.39 17.47 -7.78
N SER A 140 -17.30 16.16 -8.05
CA SER A 140 -16.95 15.18 -7.04
C SER A 140 -15.49 15.37 -6.62
N ARG A 141 -15.28 15.46 -5.31
CA ARG A 141 -13.95 15.60 -4.68
C ARG A 141 -13.17 14.30 -4.86
N ASN A 142 -12.51 14.17 -6.01
CA ASN A 142 -11.60 13.06 -6.25
C ASN A 142 -10.26 13.37 -5.56
N PRO A 143 -9.66 12.40 -4.85
CA PRO A 143 -8.35 12.60 -4.25
C PRO A 143 -7.32 12.86 -5.36
N GLU A 144 -6.37 13.76 -5.12
CA GLU A 144 -5.26 14.05 -6.04
C GLU A 144 -4.21 12.90 -6.04
N ALA A 145 -4.09 12.21 -4.90
CA ALA A 145 -3.25 11.04 -4.76
C ALA A 145 -3.81 10.04 -3.73
N VAL A 146 -3.58 8.76 -4.00
CA VAL A 146 -3.94 7.63 -3.13
C VAL A 146 -2.77 6.66 -3.05
N ILE A 147 -2.40 6.25 -1.84
CA ILE A 147 -1.47 5.15 -1.56
C ILE A 147 -2.26 4.02 -0.93
N VAL A 148 -2.06 2.80 -1.42
CA VAL A 148 -2.59 1.58 -0.82
C VAL A 148 -1.43 0.61 -0.59
N SER A 149 -1.31 0.09 0.62
CA SER A 149 -0.33 -0.94 0.98
C SER A 149 -1.04 -2.08 1.70
N ILE A 150 -0.88 -3.28 1.16
CA ILE A 150 -1.40 -4.52 1.72
C ILE A 150 -0.20 -5.43 2.00
N THR A 151 -0.11 -5.98 3.21
CA THR A 151 0.88 -7.02 3.54
C THR A 151 0.18 -8.26 4.02
N GLY A 152 0.75 -9.43 3.74
CA GLY A 152 0.08 -10.70 4.01
C GLY A 152 0.75 -11.87 3.32
N ASP A 153 0.06 -13.00 3.30
CA ASP A 153 0.27 -14.06 2.32
C ASP A 153 -0.83 -13.90 1.26
N ILE A 154 -0.53 -13.18 0.18
CA ILE A 154 -1.54 -12.73 -0.79
C ILE A 154 -1.42 -13.55 -2.06
N ASP A 155 -2.47 -14.30 -2.38
CA ASP A 155 -2.58 -15.05 -3.63
C ASP A 155 -2.88 -14.09 -4.80
N LEU A 156 -1.95 -14.03 -5.78
CA LEU A 156 -2.07 -13.17 -6.96
C LEU A 156 -3.29 -13.51 -7.83
N ASN A 157 -3.74 -14.77 -7.83
CA ASN A 157 -4.89 -15.20 -8.63
C ASN A 157 -6.17 -14.51 -8.17
N LYS A 158 -6.26 -14.24 -6.87
CA LYS A 158 -7.38 -13.53 -6.24
C LYS A 158 -7.32 -12.00 -6.39
N ILE A 159 -6.15 -11.43 -6.72
CA ILE A 159 -6.00 -9.98 -6.97
C ILE A 159 -6.76 -9.53 -8.23
N SER A 160 -6.88 -10.42 -9.22
CA SER A 160 -7.66 -10.13 -10.43
C SER A 160 -9.14 -9.85 -10.13
N GLU A 161 -9.67 -10.35 -9.00
CA GLU A 161 -11.03 -10.10 -8.53
C GLU A 161 -11.14 -8.76 -7.79
N LEU A 162 -10.17 -8.45 -6.94
CA LEU A 162 -10.05 -7.13 -6.28
C LEU A 162 -9.99 -5.98 -7.28
N THR A 163 -9.23 -6.15 -8.37
CA THR A 163 -9.06 -5.11 -9.39
C THR A 163 -10.33 -4.87 -10.21
N LYS A 164 -11.14 -5.92 -10.44
CA LYS A 164 -12.46 -5.80 -11.12
C LYS A 164 -13.47 -5.07 -10.25
N GLN A 165 -13.45 -5.30 -8.94
CA GLN A 165 -14.37 -4.64 -8.01
C GLN A 165 -14.03 -3.16 -7.77
N MET A 166 -12.78 -2.77 -7.98
CA MET A 166 -12.32 -1.37 -7.85
C MET A 166 -12.48 -0.51 -9.12
N ASP A 167 -13.10 -1.02 -10.18
CA ASP A 167 -13.29 -0.35 -11.48
C ASP A 167 -12.01 0.30 -12.05
N ILE A 168 -10.85 -0.33 -11.80
CA ILE A 168 -9.59 0.11 -12.43
C ILE A 168 -9.60 -0.43 -13.85
N LYS A 169 -9.71 0.46 -14.85
CA LYS A 169 -9.71 0.19 -16.31
C LYS A 169 -8.51 -0.62 -16.87
N GLY A 170 -7.66 -1.18 -16.00
CA GLY A 170 -6.54 -2.06 -16.35
C GLY A 170 -6.72 -3.52 -15.91
N GLY A 171 -7.71 -3.87 -15.09
CA GLY A 171 -7.91 -5.24 -14.60
C GLY A 171 -8.26 -6.27 -15.69
N GLU A 172 -8.80 -5.81 -16.82
CA GLU A 172 -9.12 -6.69 -17.96
C GLU A 172 -7.87 -7.28 -18.63
N HIS A 173 -6.73 -6.57 -18.59
CA HIS A 173 -5.47 -7.03 -19.19
C HIS A 173 -4.71 -8.07 -18.36
N LEU A 174 -5.14 -8.35 -17.12
CA LEU A 174 -4.55 -9.40 -16.28
C LEU A 174 -4.98 -10.80 -16.71
N LYS A 175 -6.15 -10.93 -17.35
CA LYS A 175 -6.67 -12.22 -17.86
C LYS A 175 -5.82 -12.81 -18.99
N ASP A 176 -5.11 -11.97 -19.73
CA ASP A 176 -4.32 -12.41 -20.89
C ASP A 176 -2.93 -12.93 -20.50
N ILE A 177 -2.48 -12.65 -19.28
CA ILE A 177 -1.19 -13.14 -18.77
C ILE A 177 -1.33 -14.57 -18.23
N GLN A 178 -2.48 -14.93 -17.63
CA GLN A 178 -2.76 -16.28 -17.15
C GLN A 178 -3.02 -17.31 -18.27
N LYS A 179 -3.19 -16.88 -19.54
CA LYS A 179 -3.42 -17.78 -20.69
C LYS A 179 -2.16 -18.17 -21.45
N LYS A 180 -0.98 -17.75 -20.99
CA LYS A 180 0.31 -18.16 -21.55
C LYS A 180 1.08 -19.00 -20.54
N HIS A 181 0.52 -20.14 -20.14
CA HIS A 181 1.26 -21.35 -19.75
C HIS A 181 0.37 -22.57 -19.98
#